data_AF-A0AAU5VDH8-F1
#
_entry.id   AF-A0AAU5VDH8-F1
#
_cell.length_a   1.000
_cell.length_b   1.000
_cell.length_c   1.000
_cell.angle_alpha   90.00
_cell.angle_beta   90.00
_cell.angle_gamma   90.00
#
_symmetry.space_group_name_H-M   'P 1'
#
loop_
_entity.id
_entity.type
_entity.pdbx_description
1 polymer ?
#
loop_
_entity_poly.entity_id
_entity_poly.type
_entity_poly.pdbx_seq_one_letter_code
_entity_poly.pdbx_strand_id
1 'polypeptide(L)'
;MDCAPASETAYLPEGVRTAVKLLVVGHFAVGKTTFVGALSEIRPLRTEEVMTQAGFLVDDLTGSRDKTTTTVALDFGRVTLNDTLVLYLFGAPGQRRFTGLWRDLTRGALGALVLADTRHLDRSFEVMGLLEELGLPYAVALNDFDSRPAYSLDEVREALDLLPSTPLLRCDARDRVSATETLIALVTHLLARTGELENV
;
A
#
# COMPACT_ATOMS: atom_id res chain seq x y z
N MET A 1 -29.28 -28.48 8.59
CA MET A 1 -28.50 -27.45 7.86
C MET A 1 -28.22 -26.37 8.86
N ASP A 2 -27.07 -26.46 9.52
CA ASP A 2 -26.69 -25.53 10.57
C ASP A 2 -25.84 -24.45 9.90
N CYS A 3 -26.41 -23.27 9.73
CA CYS A 3 -25.71 -22.10 9.21
C CYS A 3 -25.14 -21.37 10.42
N ALA A 4 -23.87 -21.61 10.74
CA ALA A 4 -23.19 -20.81 11.74
C ALA A 4 -23.23 -19.34 11.28
N PRO A 5 -23.60 -18.38 12.15
CA PRO A 5 -23.58 -16.97 11.78
C PRO A 5 -22.16 -16.60 11.37
N ALA A 6 -22.02 -15.88 10.26
CA ALA A 6 -20.76 -15.25 9.88
C ALA A 6 -20.29 -14.39 11.06
N SER A 7 -18.99 -14.47 11.37
CA SER A 7 -18.34 -13.71 12.44
C SER A 7 -18.89 -12.28 12.53
N GLU A 8 -19.35 -11.89 13.73
CA GLU A 8 -19.91 -10.58 14.08
C GLU A 8 -18.95 -9.42 13.72
N THR A 9 -17.66 -9.73 13.58
CA THR A 9 -16.60 -8.79 13.19
C THR A 9 -16.61 -8.42 11.69
N ALA A 10 -17.44 -9.04 10.84
CA ALA A 10 -17.43 -8.74 9.40
C ALA A 10 -18.13 -7.41 9.06
N TYR A 11 -19.12 -6.98 9.84
CA TYR A 11 -19.90 -5.76 9.58
C TYR A 11 -19.26 -4.53 10.23
N LEU A 12 -19.54 -3.35 9.68
CA LEU A 12 -19.17 -2.09 10.31
C LEU A 12 -20.10 -1.83 11.52
N PRO A 13 -19.60 -1.29 12.63
CA PRO A 13 -20.44 -0.76 13.69
C PRO A 13 -21.42 0.30 13.14
N GLU A 14 -22.65 0.34 13.63
CA GLU A 14 -23.69 1.31 13.20
C GLU A 14 -23.26 2.78 13.42
N GLY A 15 -22.30 3.01 14.31
CA GLY A 15 -21.74 4.31 14.63
C GLY A 15 -20.75 4.87 13.62
N VAL A 16 -20.25 4.07 12.66
CA VAL A 16 -19.21 4.53 11.72
C VAL A 16 -19.74 5.65 10.84
N ARG A 17 -19.02 6.77 10.79
CA ARG A 17 -19.36 7.97 9.99
C ARG A 17 -18.21 8.41 9.08
N THR A 18 -16.99 8.00 9.39
CA THR A 18 -15.79 8.41 8.67
C THR A 18 -14.99 7.19 8.22
N ALA A 19 -14.58 7.22 6.95
CA ALA A 19 -13.72 6.21 6.36
C ALA A 19 -12.43 6.87 5.87
N VAL A 20 -11.29 6.29 6.26
CA VAL A 20 -9.97 6.66 5.76
C VAL A 20 -9.48 5.58 4.83
N LYS A 21 -8.93 5.98 3.68
CA LYS A 21 -8.33 5.07 2.70
C LYS A 21 -6.83 5.32 2.64
N LEU A 22 -6.04 4.29 2.89
CA LEU A 22 -4.59 4.31 2.69
C LEU A 22 -4.19 3.21 1.72
N LEU A 23 -3.18 3.50 0.90
CA LEU A 23 -2.59 2.51 0.00
C LEU A 23 -1.35 1.89 0.65
N VAL A 24 -1.18 0.59 0.48
CA VAL A 24 0.06 -0.13 0.79
C VAL A 24 0.66 -0.55 -0.54
N VAL A 25 1.81 0.01 -0.87
CA VAL A 25 2.40 -0.09 -2.21
C VAL A 25 3.83 -0.58 -2.13
N GLY A 26 4.42 -0.91 -3.27
CA GLY A 26 5.79 -1.39 -3.36
C GLY A 26 5.92 -2.53 -4.37
N HIS A 27 7.16 -2.94 -4.64
CA HIS A 27 7.45 -3.93 -5.66
C HIS A 27 6.85 -5.31 -5.36
N PHE A 28 6.88 -6.20 -6.36
CA PHE A 28 6.40 -7.57 -6.19
C PHE A 28 7.14 -8.28 -5.04
N ALA A 29 6.42 -9.09 -4.26
CA ALA A 29 6.93 -9.86 -3.13
C ALA A 29 7.57 -9.06 -1.97
N VAL A 30 7.41 -7.73 -1.92
CA VAL A 30 7.92 -6.90 -0.81
C VAL A 30 7.20 -7.08 0.53
N GLY A 31 6.06 -7.80 0.55
CA GLY A 31 5.30 -8.07 1.78
C GLY A 31 3.94 -7.36 1.91
N LYS A 32 3.42 -6.70 0.86
CA LYS A 32 2.12 -6.01 0.89
C LYS A 32 0.97 -6.87 1.43
N THR A 33 0.81 -8.07 0.90
CA THR A 33 -0.23 -9.02 1.34
C THR A 33 -0.08 -9.41 2.81
N THR A 34 1.17 -9.63 3.25
CA THR A 34 1.49 -9.94 4.64
C THR A 34 1.13 -8.77 5.54
N PHE A 35 1.54 -7.56 5.17
CA PHE A 35 1.29 -6.32 5.90
C PHE A 35 -0.21 -6.05 6.06
N VAL A 36 -0.98 -6.12 4.97
CA VAL A 36 -2.44 -5.94 4.99
C VAL A 36 -3.08 -7.03 5.85
N GLY A 37 -2.63 -8.28 5.74
CA GLY A 37 -3.12 -9.39 6.54
C GLY A 37 -2.85 -9.27 8.03
N ALA A 38 -1.69 -8.75 8.45
CA ALA A 38 -1.34 -8.58 9.85
C ALA A 38 -2.25 -7.55 10.56
N LEU A 39 -2.70 -6.53 9.83
CA LEU A 39 -3.51 -5.44 10.37
C LEU A 39 -5.02 -5.71 10.26
N SER A 40 -5.47 -6.32 9.16
CA SER A 40 -6.89 -6.44 8.85
C SER A 40 -7.67 -7.29 9.86
N GLU A 41 -8.81 -6.78 10.31
CA GLU A 41 -9.80 -7.49 11.13
C GLU A 41 -10.67 -8.44 10.31
N ILE A 42 -10.84 -8.12 9.02
CA ILE A 42 -11.52 -8.99 8.07
C ILE A 42 -10.50 -9.86 7.36
N ARG A 43 -10.92 -11.05 6.93
CA ARG A 43 -10.09 -11.86 6.03
C ARG A 43 -9.76 -11.02 4.80
N PRO A 44 -8.46 -10.80 4.48
CA PRO A 44 -8.12 -9.99 3.34
C PRO A 44 -8.74 -10.56 2.08
N LEU A 45 -9.50 -9.74 1.36
CA LEU A 45 -10.03 -10.14 0.07
C LEU A 45 -8.87 -10.04 -0.92
N ARG A 46 -8.59 -11.15 -1.59
CA ARG A 46 -7.70 -11.19 -2.75
C ARG A 46 -8.58 -11.15 -3.97
N THR A 47 -8.71 -9.99 -4.60
CA THR A 47 -9.49 -9.89 -5.83
C THR A 47 -8.59 -10.27 -6.98
N GLU A 48 -8.87 -11.40 -7.62
CA GLU A 48 -8.25 -11.84 -8.86
C GLU A 48 -9.02 -11.22 -10.04
N GLU A 49 -8.59 -10.07 -10.54
CA GLU A 49 -9.20 -9.46 -11.73
C GLU A 49 -8.66 -10.13 -13.01
N VAL A 50 -9.55 -10.79 -13.76
CA VAL A 50 -9.30 -11.23 -15.15
C VAL A 50 -9.65 -10.05 -16.06
N MET A 51 -8.68 -9.19 -16.37
CA MET A 51 -8.93 -8.09 -17.30
C MET A 51 -9.14 -8.62 -18.73
N THR A 52 -10.29 -8.29 -19.32
CA THR A 52 -10.59 -8.53 -20.73
C THR A 52 -9.70 -7.65 -21.62
N GLN A 53 -9.24 -8.19 -22.75
CA GLN A 53 -8.33 -7.61 -23.75
C GLN A 53 -8.73 -6.26 -24.37
N ALA A 54 -9.81 -5.62 -23.92
CA ALA A 54 -10.38 -4.44 -24.58
C ALA A 54 -9.57 -3.14 -24.38
N GLY A 55 -8.62 -3.10 -23.43
CA GLY A 55 -7.76 -1.94 -23.19
C GLY A 55 -6.35 -2.01 -23.83
N PHE A 56 -6.04 -3.08 -24.58
CA PHE A 56 -4.67 -3.42 -25.00
C PHE A 56 -4.29 -3.00 -26.43
N LEU A 57 -5.17 -2.29 -27.14
CA LEU A 57 -5.01 -2.01 -28.57
C LEU A 57 -4.44 -0.61 -28.86
N VAL A 58 -3.38 -0.16 -28.16
CA VAL A 58 -2.46 0.84 -28.71
C VAL A 58 -1.05 0.64 -28.14
N ASP A 59 -0.16 0.14 -29.01
CA ASP A 59 1.32 0.04 -28.96
C ASP A 59 1.98 -0.69 -27.76
N ASP A 60 2.97 -1.58 -27.93
CA ASP A 60 3.96 -1.71 -28.99
C ASP A 60 4.31 -3.21 -29.21
N LEU A 61 4.23 -3.64 -30.46
CA LEU A 61 4.49 -5.00 -30.93
C LEU A 61 5.98 -5.21 -31.18
N THR A 62 6.81 -5.26 -30.13
CA THR A 62 8.19 -5.77 -30.28
C THR A 62 8.66 -6.59 -29.08
N GLY A 63 8.38 -7.89 -29.15
CA GLY A 63 9.30 -8.90 -28.60
C GLY A 63 9.17 -9.27 -27.12
N SER A 64 8.17 -10.07 -26.77
CA SER A 64 8.37 -11.32 -26.02
C SER A 64 7.06 -12.11 -25.98
N ARG A 65 6.97 -13.16 -26.80
CA ARG A 65 5.91 -14.17 -26.72
C ARG A 65 6.19 -15.06 -25.52
N ASP A 66 5.46 -14.82 -24.43
CA ASP A 66 4.85 -15.81 -23.52
C ASP A 66 4.65 -15.23 -22.12
N LYS A 67 3.38 -14.86 -21.83
CA LYS A 67 2.69 -14.83 -20.52
C LYS A 67 1.40 -14.00 -20.67
N THR A 68 0.36 -14.60 -21.22
CA THR A 68 -0.89 -13.97 -21.67
C THR A 68 -1.96 -13.75 -20.59
N THR A 69 -1.69 -14.01 -19.31
CA THR A 69 -2.64 -13.68 -18.23
C THR A 69 -1.85 -13.35 -16.97
N THR A 70 -1.87 -12.09 -16.52
CA THR A 70 -1.47 -11.77 -15.14
C THR A 70 -2.72 -11.35 -14.39
N THR A 71 -3.30 -12.31 -13.68
CA THR A 71 -4.29 -12.06 -12.64
C THR A 71 -3.68 -11.10 -11.62
N VAL A 72 -4.23 -9.89 -11.52
CA VAL A 72 -3.84 -8.96 -10.48
C VAL A 72 -4.55 -9.41 -9.21
N ALA A 73 -3.79 -9.74 -8.17
CA ALA A 73 -4.32 -9.86 -6.82
C ALA A 73 -4.23 -8.49 -6.15
N LEU A 74 -5.38 -7.85 -5.91
CA LEU A 74 -5.49 -6.70 -5.02
C LEU A 74 -5.72 -7.21 -3.59
N ASP A 75 -4.92 -6.75 -2.62
CA ASP A 75 -5.19 -7.02 -1.21
C ASP A 75 -6.08 -5.93 -0.63
N PHE A 76 -7.12 -6.32 0.11
CA PHE A 76 -7.99 -5.39 0.84
C PHE A 76 -8.04 -5.75 2.32
N GLY A 77 -7.87 -4.74 3.18
CA GLY A 77 -7.96 -4.89 4.63
C GLY A 77 -8.77 -3.78 5.29
N ARG A 78 -9.24 -4.05 6.51
CA ARG A 78 -10.02 -3.10 7.31
C ARG A 78 -9.59 -3.13 8.77
N VAL A 79 -9.45 -1.96 9.37
CA VAL A 79 -9.21 -1.79 10.81
C VAL A 79 -10.21 -0.79 11.36
N THR A 80 -10.93 -1.15 12.40
CA THR A 80 -11.84 -0.25 13.11
C THR A 80 -11.01 0.52 14.13
N LEU A 81 -10.88 1.84 13.95
CA LEU A 81 -10.04 2.66 14.84
C LEU A 81 -10.80 3.10 16.08
N ASN A 82 -12.10 3.37 15.94
CA ASN A 82 -13.06 3.61 17.03
C ASN A 82 -14.49 3.47 16.49
N ASP A 83 -15.49 3.72 17.34
CA ASP A 83 -16.91 3.58 17.02
C ASP A 83 -17.40 4.40 15.82
N THR A 84 -16.64 5.42 15.40
CA THR A 84 -16.99 6.36 14.34
C THR A 84 -16.06 6.32 13.12
N LEU A 85 -14.87 5.73 13.26
CA LEU A 85 -13.78 5.82 12.29
C LEU A 85 -13.27 4.43 11.89
N VAL A 86 -13.25 4.18 10.57
CA VAL A 86 -12.68 2.98 9.97
C VAL A 86 -11.53 3.33 9.02
N LEU A 87 -10.48 2.50 9.06
CA LEU A 87 -9.37 2.53 8.12
C LEU A 87 -9.49 1.37 7.12
N TYR A 88 -9.46 1.71 5.84
CA TYR A 88 -9.33 0.75 4.73
C TYR A 88 -7.91 0.77 4.16
N LEU A 89 -7.33 -0.42 4.02
CA LEU A 89 -6.01 -0.66 3.46
C LEU A 89 -6.14 -1.34 2.11
N PHE A 90 -5.47 -0.79 1.09
CA PHE A 90 -5.46 -1.36 -0.25
C PHE A 90 -4.03 -1.68 -0.67
N GLY A 91 -3.69 -2.95 -0.81
CA GLY A 91 -2.40 -3.42 -1.30
C GLY A 91 -2.31 -3.32 -2.82
N ALA A 92 -1.77 -2.22 -3.37
CA ALA A 92 -1.79 -1.95 -4.80
C ALA A 92 -0.85 -2.86 -5.61
N PRO A 93 -1.16 -3.15 -6.89
CA PRO A 93 -0.32 -4.01 -7.73
C PRO A 93 1.00 -3.31 -8.07
N GLY A 94 2.12 -3.98 -7.81
CA GLY A 94 3.46 -3.38 -7.94
C GLY A 94 4.02 -3.29 -9.37
N GLN A 95 3.19 -3.14 -10.42
CA GLN A 95 3.67 -3.08 -11.81
C GLN A 95 2.99 -1.95 -12.60
N ARG A 96 3.79 -1.16 -13.34
CA ARG A 96 3.36 -0.05 -14.23
C ARG A 96 2.26 -0.35 -15.24
N ARG A 97 2.09 -1.60 -15.67
CA ARG A 97 1.08 -1.96 -16.68
C ARG A 97 -0.38 -1.83 -16.19
N PHE A 98 -0.60 -1.32 -14.98
CA PHE A 98 -1.91 -1.10 -14.36
C PHE A 98 -2.18 0.38 -14.04
N THR A 99 -1.61 1.33 -14.79
CA THR A 99 -1.80 2.79 -14.59
C THR A 99 -3.28 3.20 -14.45
N GLY A 100 -4.19 2.56 -15.18
CA GLY A 100 -5.65 2.78 -15.02
C GLY A 100 -6.16 2.41 -13.63
N LEU A 101 -5.83 1.20 -13.15
CA LEU A 101 -6.18 0.75 -11.81
C LEU A 101 -5.51 1.60 -10.72
N TRP A 102 -4.29 2.08 -10.95
CA TRP A 102 -3.61 3.01 -10.03
C TRP A 102 -4.38 4.31 -9.83
N ARG A 103 -4.91 4.92 -10.91
CA ARG A 103 -5.74 6.13 -10.79
C ARG A 103 -7.02 5.90 -9.97
N ASP A 104 -7.64 4.74 -10.13
CA ASP A 104 -8.84 4.39 -9.36
C ASP A 104 -8.50 4.04 -7.90
N LEU A 105 -7.37 3.39 -7.65
CA LEU A 105 -6.88 3.11 -6.30
C LEU A 105 -6.47 4.40 -5.56
N THR A 106 -5.81 5.36 -6.21
CA THR A 106 -5.42 6.61 -5.55
C THR A 106 -6.61 7.54 -5.30
N ARG A 107 -7.71 7.43 -6.06
CA ARG A 107 -8.91 8.24 -5.83
C ARG A 107 -9.42 8.06 -4.39
N GLY A 108 -9.49 9.16 -3.65
CA GLY A 108 -9.94 9.21 -2.25
C GLY A 108 -8.95 8.63 -1.23
N ALA A 109 -7.74 8.24 -1.63
CA ALA A 109 -6.70 7.84 -0.69
C ALA A 109 -6.08 9.10 -0.05
N LEU A 110 -5.87 9.07 1.27
CA LEU A 110 -5.19 10.18 1.96
C LEU A 110 -3.67 10.15 1.76
N GLY A 111 -3.11 8.97 1.54
CA GLY A 111 -1.68 8.76 1.32
C GLY A 111 -1.35 7.31 1.04
N ALA A 112 -0.07 7.05 0.84
CA ALA A 112 0.46 5.71 0.59
C ALA A 112 1.62 5.37 1.53
N LEU A 113 1.65 4.11 1.97
CA LEU A 113 2.83 3.51 2.59
C LEU A 113 3.59 2.71 1.53
N VAL A 114 4.80 3.11 1.21
CA VAL A 114 5.71 2.40 0.31
C VAL A 114 6.48 1.37 1.14
N LEU A 115 6.15 0.09 0.96
CA LEU A 115 6.98 -0.99 1.43
C LEU A 115 8.17 -1.17 0.47
N ALA A 116 9.37 -1.18 1.02
CA ALA A 116 10.62 -1.34 0.29
C ALA A 116 11.50 -2.42 0.92
N ASP A 117 12.34 -3.05 0.11
CA ASP A 117 13.32 -4.04 0.54
C ASP A 117 14.71 -3.63 0.07
N THR A 118 15.67 -3.58 0.99
CA THR A 118 17.07 -3.24 0.69
C THR A 118 17.74 -4.18 -0.33
N ARG A 119 17.24 -5.39 -0.54
CA ARG A 119 17.75 -6.33 -1.56
C ARG A 119 17.37 -5.92 -2.98
N HIS A 120 16.30 -5.15 -3.12
CA HIS A 120 15.70 -4.74 -4.40
C HIS A 120 15.24 -3.28 -4.33
N LEU A 121 16.07 -2.42 -3.70
CA LEU A 121 15.72 -1.02 -3.42
C LEU A 121 15.43 -0.24 -4.72
N ASP A 122 16.11 -0.61 -5.82
CA ASP A 122 15.90 -0.11 -7.17
C ASP A 122 14.45 -0.25 -7.67
N ARG A 123 13.70 -1.22 -7.15
CA ARG A 123 12.32 -1.47 -7.55
C ARG A 123 11.32 -0.56 -6.85
N SER A 124 11.75 0.21 -5.85
CA SER A 124 10.89 1.17 -5.14
C SER A 124 10.71 2.48 -5.93
N PHE A 125 11.70 2.88 -6.73
CA PHE A 125 11.68 4.14 -7.49
C PHE A 125 10.48 4.25 -8.44
N GLU A 126 10.11 3.16 -9.10
CA GLU A 126 8.96 3.13 -10.02
C GLU A 126 7.65 3.49 -9.31
N VAL A 127 7.46 2.96 -8.10
CA VAL A 127 6.24 3.20 -7.30
C VAL A 127 6.26 4.61 -6.72
N MET A 128 7.40 5.08 -6.23
CA MET A 128 7.55 6.42 -5.68
C MET A 128 7.31 7.49 -6.74
N GLY A 129 7.91 7.36 -7.93
CA GLY A 129 7.70 8.29 -9.04
C GLY A 129 6.22 8.36 -9.46
N LEU A 130 5.51 7.22 -9.47
CA LEU A 130 4.07 7.22 -9.74
C LEU A 130 3.25 7.96 -8.67
N LEU A 131 3.60 7.82 -7.39
CA LEU A 131 2.94 8.54 -6.30
C LEU A 131 3.18 10.05 -6.41
N GLU A 132 4.39 10.45 -6.79
CA GLU A 132 4.76 11.85 -7.03
C GLU A 132 4.01 12.44 -8.21
N GLU A 133 3.95 11.72 -9.34
CA GLU A 133 3.14 12.08 -10.51
C GLU A 133 1.64 12.27 -10.16
N LEU A 134 1.13 11.44 -9.23
CA LEU A 134 -0.25 11.50 -8.76
C LEU A 134 -0.46 12.48 -7.59
N GLY A 135 0.60 13.14 -7.10
CA GLY A 135 0.55 14.07 -5.98
C GLY A 135 0.11 13.43 -4.66
N LEU A 136 0.25 12.11 -4.51
CA LEU A 136 -0.19 11.39 -3.32
C LEU A 136 0.94 11.36 -2.29
N PRO A 137 0.79 11.98 -1.10
CA PRO A 137 1.85 11.96 -0.10
C PRO A 137 2.11 10.56 0.42
N TYR A 138 3.35 10.27 0.79
CA TYR A 138 3.74 8.93 1.18
C TYR A 138 4.79 8.89 2.29
N ALA A 139 4.88 7.72 2.92
CA ALA A 139 5.94 7.32 3.84
C ALA A 139 6.58 6.03 3.33
N VAL A 140 7.83 5.78 3.71
CA VAL A 140 8.56 4.57 3.32
C VAL A 140 8.81 3.69 4.54
N ALA A 141 8.47 2.41 4.41
CA ALA A 141 8.74 1.38 5.39
C ALA A 141 9.65 0.32 4.78
N LEU A 142 10.87 0.20 5.31
CA LEU A 142 11.80 -0.85 4.95
C LEU A 142 11.37 -2.15 5.62
N ASN A 143 10.79 -3.04 4.84
CA ASN A 143 10.35 -4.34 5.33
C ASN A 143 11.58 -5.24 5.54
N ASP A 144 11.80 -5.64 6.79
CA ASP A 144 12.92 -6.47 7.19
C ASP A 144 12.63 -7.94 6.87
N PHE A 145 13.57 -8.57 6.17
CA PHE A 145 13.59 -10.00 5.89
C PHE A 145 14.79 -10.63 6.59
N ASP A 146 14.70 -11.92 6.92
CA ASP A 146 15.68 -12.65 7.75
C ASP A 146 17.14 -12.61 7.23
N SER A 147 17.36 -12.20 5.97
CA SER A 147 18.68 -11.92 5.37
C SER A 147 18.81 -10.47 4.91
N ARG A 148 19.35 -9.61 5.77
CA ARG A 148 19.45 -8.17 5.52
C ARG A 148 20.89 -7.69 5.34
N PRO A 149 21.20 -6.96 4.26
CA PRO A 149 22.37 -6.09 4.23
C PRO A 149 22.25 -5.00 5.30
N ALA A 150 23.28 -4.78 6.10
CA ALA A 150 23.24 -3.86 7.24
C ALA A 150 23.36 -2.38 6.83
N TYR A 151 22.44 -1.86 6.02
CA TYR A 151 22.35 -0.43 5.73
C TYR A 151 21.62 0.31 6.85
N SER A 152 22.15 1.44 7.27
CA SER A 152 21.49 2.43 8.13
C SER A 152 20.29 3.07 7.42
N LEU A 153 19.41 3.73 8.18
CA LEU A 153 18.29 4.46 7.57
C LEU A 153 18.77 5.69 6.78
N ASP A 154 19.88 6.31 7.19
CA ASP A 154 20.44 7.48 6.51
C ASP A 154 21.01 7.11 5.15
N GLU A 155 21.75 6.00 5.05
CA GLU A 155 22.23 5.48 3.75
C GLU A 155 21.08 5.14 2.82
N VAL A 156 20.00 4.54 3.34
CA VAL A 156 18.83 4.20 2.52
C VAL A 156 18.05 5.45 2.10
N ARG A 157 17.95 6.45 2.99
CA ARG A 157 17.35 7.75 2.68
C ARG A 157 18.07 8.45 1.55
N GLU A 158 19.41 8.50 1.62
CA GLU A 158 20.25 9.05 0.56
C GLU A 158 20.08 8.27 -0.75
N ALA A 159 20.12 6.94 -0.69
CA ALA A 159 19.96 6.08 -1.86
C ALA A 159 18.59 6.25 -2.53
N LEU A 160 17.53 6.49 -1.77
CA LEU A 160 16.17 6.73 -2.27
C LEU A 160 15.88 8.19 -2.61
N ASP A 161 16.82 9.11 -2.39
CA ASP A 161 16.66 10.56 -2.55
C ASP A 161 15.42 11.13 -1.82
N LEU A 162 15.16 10.64 -0.59
CA LEU A 162 13.98 11.06 0.16
C LEU A 162 14.19 12.43 0.82
N LEU A 163 13.21 13.31 0.68
CA LEU A 163 13.15 14.56 1.44
C LEU A 163 13.28 14.30 2.95
N PRO A 164 13.93 15.21 3.72
CA PRO A 164 14.07 15.06 5.18
C PRO A 164 12.73 14.87 5.91
N SER A 165 11.66 15.46 5.38
CA SER A 165 10.30 15.37 5.91
C SER A 165 9.61 14.03 5.63
N THR A 166 10.05 13.28 4.63
CA THR A 166 9.42 12.00 4.24
C THR A 166 9.77 10.93 5.27
N PRO A 167 8.79 10.34 6.00
CA PRO A 167 9.09 9.35 7.01
C PRO A 167 9.74 8.11 6.39
N LEU A 168 10.81 7.63 7.02
CA LEU A 168 11.49 6.39 6.67
C LEU A 168 11.69 5.58 7.95
N LEU A 169 11.09 4.40 8.02
CA LEU A 169 11.13 3.55 9.20
C LEU A 169 11.40 2.09 8.80
N ARG A 170 11.82 1.29 9.78
CA ARG A 170 11.83 -0.16 9.64
C ARG A 170 10.46 -0.74 9.92
N CYS A 171 10.20 -1.89 9.33
CA CYS A 171 8.95 -2.63 9.50
C CYS A 171 9.25 -4.12 9.44
N ASP A 172 8.61 -4.93 10.30
CA ASP A 172 8.36 -6.33 9.97
C ASP A 172 6.86 -6.47 9.63
N ALA A 173 6.56 -6.73 8.35
CA ALA A 173 5.18 -6.86 7.87
C ALA A 173 4.41 -8.03 8.52
N ARG A 174 5.10 -8.96 9.18
CA ARG A 174 4.49 -10.07 9.93
C ARG A 174 4.05 -9.64 11.33
N ASP A 175 4.68 -8.60 11.87
CA ASP A 175 4.42 -8.09 13.21
C ASP A 175 3.39 -6.96 13.17
N ARG A 176 2.27 -7.16 13.85
CA ARG A 176 1.14 -6.21 13.85
C ARG A 176 1.51 -4.87 14.48
N VAL A 177 2.36 -4.87 15.52
CA VAL A 177 2.76 -3.63 16.20
C VAL A 177 3.66 -2.81 15.27
N SER A 178 4.69 -3.44 14.70
CA SER A 178 5.60 -2.84 13.72
C SER A 178 4.85 -2.27 12.51
N ALA A 179 3.91 -3.04 11.95
CA ALA A 179 3.07 -2.56 10.85
C ALA A 179 2.22 -1.34 11.26
N THR A 180 1.66 -1.34 12.48
CA THR A 180 0.88 -0.22 13.00
C THR A 180 1.72 1.05 13.17
N GLU A 181 2.95 0.93 13.68
CA GLU A 181 3.88 2.06 13.85
C GLU A 181 4.18 2.78 12.53
N THR A 182 4.32 2.04 11.43
CA THR A 182 4.52 2.64 10.11
C THR A 182 3.29 3.42 9.61
N LEU A 183 2.07 2.94 9.91
CA LEU A 183 0.85 3.67 9.58
C LEU A 183 0.67 4.92 10.44
N ILE A 184 1.06 4.86 11.71
CA ILE A 184 1.08 6.04 12.59
C ILE A 184 2.04 7.09 12.03
N ALA A 185 3.23 6.69 11.60
CA ALA A 185 4.19 7.61 10.99
C ALA A 185 3.65 8.26 9.71
N LEU A 186 2.99 7.48 8.84
CA LEU A 186 2.31 8.01 7.65
C LEU A 186 1.22 9.02 8.03
N VAL A 187 0.30 8.66 8.92
CA VAL A 187 -0.81 9.55 9.31
C VAL A 187 -0.29 10.83 9.98
N THR A 188 0.72 10.72 10.83
CA THR A 188 1.37 11.88 11.47
C THR A 188 1.96 12.82 10.41
N HIS A 189 2.61 12.27 9.39
CA HIS A 189 3.14 13.04 8.27
C HIS A 189 2.03 13.73 7.47
N LEU A 190 0.91 13.03 7.20
CA LEU A 190 -0.23 13.61 6.50
C LEU A 190 -0.83 14.78 7.29
N LEU A 191 -1.02 14.63 8.60
CA LEU A 191 -1.56 15.67 9.47
C LEU A 191 -0.66 16.91 9.52
N ALA A 192 0.66 16.73 9.61
CA ALA A 192 1.62 17.83 9.59
C ALA A 192 1.52 18.64 8.29
N ARG A 193 1.38 17.96 7.14
CA ARG A 193 1.23 18.61 5.83
C ARG A 193 -0.09 19.33 5.64
N THR A 194 -1.19 18.79 6.19
CA THR A 194 -2.49 19.47 6.14
C THR A 194 -2.46 20.76 6.97
N GLY A 195 -1.83 20.73 8.14
CA GLY A 195 -1.64 21.93 8.97
C GLY A 195 -0.77 23.00 8.30
N GLU A 196 0.16 22.62 7.43
CA GLU A 196 0.93 23.58 6.61
C GLU A 196 0.10 24.20 5.49
N LEU A 197 -0.80 23.42 4.86
CA LEU A 197 -1.68 23.88 3.78
C LEU A 197 -2.80 24.82 4.25
N GLU A 198 -3.26 24.70 5.50
CA GLU A 198 -4.27 25.60 6.10
C GLU A 198 -3.69 26.95 6.56
N ASN A 199 -2.36 27.09 6.60
CA ASN A 199 -1.66 28.30 7.05
C ASN A 199 -1.07 29.16 5.90
N VAL A 200 -1.48 28.90 4.66
CA VAL A 200 -1.11 29.66 3.44
C VAL A 200 -2.35 30.28 2.82
#